data_AF-A0A5K3F3I0-F1
#
_entry.id   AF-A0A5K3F3I0-F1
#
_cell.length_a   1.000
_cell.length_b   1.000
_cell.length_c   1.000
_cell.angle_alpha   90.00
_cell.angle_beta   90.00
_cell.angle_gamma   90.00
#
_symmetry.space_group_name_H-M   'P 1'
#
loop_
_entity.id
_entity.type
_entity.pdbx_description
1 polymer ?
#
loop_
_entity_poly.entity_id
_entity_poly.type
_entity_poly.pdbx_seq_one_letter_code
_entity_poly.pdbx_strand_id
1 'polypeptide(L)'
;MLKVVWTTALCGAVYQLFFREKWKLLSLSLYLAVGILPAISVVYMVDSTGLHKVGAGGLVYILGAVFFKMDGVIPMAHAIWHCFVALAAYIHFLAIDRFLFLETSPP
;
A
#
# COMPACT_ATOMS: atom_id res chain seq x y z
N MET A 1 -0.13 -14.96 4.73
CA MET A 1 0.11 -13.60 4.22
C MET A 1 1.14 -13.56 3.09
N LEU A 2 2.42 -13.79 3.36
CA LEU A 2 3.49 -13.64 2.36
C LEU A 2 3.23 -14.41 1.05
N LYS A 3 2.91 -15.72 1.14
CA LYS A 3 2.59 -16.55 -0.04
C LYS A 3 1.49 -15.92 -0.91
N VAL A 4 0.42 -15.43 -0.30
CA VAL A 4 -0.73 -14.82 -0.99
C VAL A 4 -0.33 -13.51 -1.69
N VAL A 5 0.47 -12.67 -1.02
CA VAL A 5 0.95 -11.40 -1.60
C VAL A 5 1.83 -11.67 -2.82
N TRP A 6 2.79 -12.59 -2.70
CA TRP A 6 3.72 -12.91 -3.79
C TRP A 6 3.04 -13.61 -4.96
N THR A 7 2.08 -14.51 -4.71
CA THR A 7 1.30 -15.12 -5.80
C THR A 7 0.48 -14.08 -6.55
N THR A 8 -0.16 -13.14 -5.83
CA THR A 8 -0.94 -12.07 -6.46
C THR A 8 -0.04 -11.11 -7.24
N ALA A 9 1.12 -10.77 -6.70
CA ALA A 9 2.12 -9.93 -7.38
C ALA A 9 2.65 -10.60 -8.66
N LEU A 10 2.98 -11.90 -8.61
CA LEU A 10 3.46 -12.65 -9.77
C LEU A 10 2.36 -12.75 -10.85
N CYS A 11 1.12 -13.06 -10.46
CA CYS A 11 -0.02 -13.06 -11.37
C CYS A 11 -0.23 -11.69 -12.01
N GLY A 12 -0.12 -10.60 -11.23
CA GLY A 12 -0.18 -9.23 -11.73
C GLY A 12 0.91 -8.91 -12.75
N ALA A 13 2.16 -9.28 -12.46
CA ALA A 13 3.28 -9.07 -13.36
C ALA A 13 3.13 -9.85 -14.68
N VAL A 14 2.74 -11.12 -14.61
CA VAL A 14 2.45 -11.95 -15.79
C VAL A 14 1.32 -11.32 -16.61
N TYR A 15 0.23 -10.91 -15.98
CA TYR A 15 -0.87 -10.24 -16.66
C TYR A 15 -0.43 -8.96 -17.40
N GLN A 16 0.37 -8.11 -16.74
CA GLN A 16 0.87 -6.87 -17.34
C GLN A 16 1.78 -7.12 -18.55
N LEU A 17 2.59 -8.20 -18.52
CA LEU A 17 3.50 -8.57 -19.60
C LEU A 17 2.77 -9.05 -20.85
N PHE A 18 1.76 -9.91 -20.69
CA PHE A 18 1.06 -10.55 -21.81
C PHE A 18 -0.14 -9.75 -22.33
N PHE A 19 -0.84 -9.02 -21.46
CA PHE A 19 -2.16 -8.46 -21.78
C PHE A 19 -2.24 -6.93 -21.73
N ARG A 20 -1.11 -6.21 -21.82
CA ARG A 20 -0.96 -4.74 -21.90
C ARG A 20 -2.27 -4.01 -22.29
N GLU A 21 -3.11 -3.74 -21.28
CA GLU A 21 -4.42 -3.05 -21.35
C GLU A 21 -5.66 -3.73 -21.97
N LYS A 22 -5.64 -4.99 -22.42
CA LYS A 22 -6.87 -5.62 -22.97
C LYS A 22 -8.03 -5.69 -21.95
N TRP A 23 -7.74 -5.98 -20.68
CA TRP A 23 -8.76 -6.13 -19.63
C TRP A 23 -8.53 -5.12 -18.51
N LYS A 24 -8.98 -3.87 -18.71
CA LYS A 24 -8.80 -2.77 -17.73
C LYS A 24 -9.35 -3.12 -16.33
N LEU A 25 -10.45 -3.87 -16.26
CA LEU A 25 -11.04 -4.36 -15.00
C LEU A 25 -10.13 -5.36 -14.25
N LEU A 26 -9.46 -6.26 -14.97
CA LEU A 26 -8.56 -7.24 -14.35
C LEU A 26 -7.29 -6.56 -13.82
N SER A 27 -6.74 -5.61 -14.59
CA SER A 27 -5.61 -4.78 -14.15
C SER A 27 -5.93 -4.01 -12.86
N LEU A 28 -7.12 -3.40 -12.79
CA LEU A 28 -7.57 -2.63 -11.64
C LEU A 28 -7.77 -3.50 -10.40
N SER A 29 -8.38 -4.68 -10.56
CA SER A 29 -8.60 -5.61 -9.45
C SER A 29 -7.30 -6.18 -8.89
N LEU A 30 -6.32 -6.52 -9.75
CA LEU A 30 -4.99 -6.94 -9.32
C LEU A 30 -4.25 -5.82 -8.56
N TYR A 31 -4.36 -4.57 -9.03
CA TYR A 31 -3.77 -3.41 -8.36
C TYR A 31 -4.37 -3.18 -6.97
N LEU A 32 -5.70 -3.25 -6.85
CA LEU A 32 -6.41 -3.17 -5.56
C LEU A 32 -6.06 -4.33 -4.64
N ALA A 33 -5.95 -5.55 -5.17
CA ALA A 33 -5.62 -6.73 -4.38
C ALA A 33 -4.23 -6.61 -3.73
N VAL A 34 -3.22 -6.12 -4.46
CA VAL A 34 -1.87 -5.91 -3.91
C VAL A 34 -1.88 -4.85 -2.78
N GLY A 35 -2.72 -3.82 -2.87
CA GLY A 35 -2.84 -2.80 -1.83
C GLY A 35 -3.64 -3.22 -0.59
N ILE A 36 -4.74 -3.96 -0.78
CA ILE A 36 -5.69 -4.28 0.30
C ILE A 36 -5.30 -5.55 1.05
N LEU A 37 -4.76 -6.57 0.36
CA LEU A 37 -4.44 -7.85 1.00
C LEU A 37 -3.49 -7.68 2.20
N PRO A 38 -2.39 -6.92 2.12
CA PRO A 38 -1.53 -6.69 3.29
C PRO A 38 -2.26 -5.95 4.42
N ALA A 39 -3.19 -5.05 4.11
CA ALA A 39 -3.94 -4.30 5.13
C ALA A 39 -4.86 -5.19 5.97
N ILE A 40 -5.27 -6.37 5.48
CA ILE A 40 -6.09 -7.32 6.25
C ILE A 40 -5.36 -7.83 7.51
N SER A 41 -4.02 -7.86 7.52
CA SER A 41 -3.28 -8.29 8.71
C SER A 41 -3.52 -7.40 9.92
N VAL A 42 -3.93 -6.14 9.69
CA VAL A 42 -4.28 -5.16 10.73
C VAL A 42 -5.50 -5.61 11.55
N VAL A 43 -6.44 -6.34 10.95
CA VAL A 43 -7.65 -6.84 11.62
C VAL A 43 -7.33 -7.94 12.66
N TYR A 44 -6.20 -8.63 12.49
CA TYR A 44 -5.78 -9.71 13.38
C TYR A 44 -4.74 -9.25 14.43
N MET A 45 -4.47 -7.94 14.54
CA MET A 45 -3.58 -7.42 15.58
C MET A 45 -4.29 -7.44 16.94
N VAL A 46 -3.64 -8.07 17.92
CA VAL A 46 -4.13 -8.17 19.31
C VAL A 46 -3.95 -6.86 20.06
N ASP A 47 -2.85 -6.13 19.79
CA ASP A 47 -2.63 -4.79 20.30
C ASP A 47 -3.04 -3.72 19.26
N SER A 48 -3.89 -2.81 19.70
CA SER A 48 -4.44 -1.72 18.87
C SER A 48 -3.64 -0.43 18.99
N THR A 49 -2.59 -0.38 19.81
CA THR A 49 -1.76 0.83 19.92
C THR A 49 -1.08 1.20 18.60
N GLY A 50 -0.75 0.25 17.72
CA GLY A 50 -0.16 0.54 16.40
C GLY A 50 -1.14 1.00 15.31
N LEU A 51 -2.45 0.79 15.52
CA LEU A 51 -3.49 0.94 14.49
C LEU A 51 -3.59 2.38 13.96
N HIS A 52 -3.39 3.36 14.84
CA HIS A 52 -3.52 4.78 14.48
C HIS A 52 -2.44 5.24 13.49
N LYS A 53 -1.19 4.75 13.62
CA LYS A 53 -0.10 5.10 12.68
C LYS A 53 -0.29 4.40 11.34
N VAL A 54 -0.73 3.15 11.34
CA VAL A 54 -1.06 2.42 10.10
C VAL A 54 -2.22 3.11 9.37
N GLY A 55 -3.27 3.51 10.10
CA GLY A 55 -4.39 4.28 9.57
C GLY A 55 -3.96 5.64 9.00
N ALA A 56 -3.08 6.37 9.68
CA ALA A 56 -2.51 7.62 9.19
C ALA A 56 -1.71 7.41 7.88
N GLY A 57 -0.90 6.35 7.81
CA GLY A 57 -0.18 5.99 6.58
C GLY A 57 -1.13 5.65 5.42
N GLY A 58 -2.22 4.94 5.69
CA GLY A 58 -3.27 4.65 4.71
C GLY A 58 -3.98 5.92 4.19
N LEU A 59 -4.28 6.88 5.07
CA LEU A 59 -4.87 8.17 4.71
C LEU A 59 -3.94 8.97 3.78
N VAL A 60 -2.65 9.04 4.09
CA VAL A 60 -1.64 9.70 3.25
C VAL A 60 -1.57 9.02 1.87
N TYR A 61 -1.70 7.70 1.81
CA TYR A 61 -1.72 6.95 0.55
C TYR A 61 -2.96 7.27 -0.30
N ILE A 62 -4.15 7.34 0.31
CA ILE A 62 -5.40 7.70 -0.38
C ILE A 62 -5.32 9.13 -0.92
N LEU A 63 -4.79 10.08 -0.13
CA LEU A 63 -4.54 11.45 -0.58
C LEU A 63 -3.59 11.49 -1.77
N GLY A 64 -2.50 10.71 -1.72
CA GLY A 64 -1.61 10.53 -2.87
C GLY A 64 -2.35 10.02 -4.11
N ALA A 65 -3.20 9.00 -3.97
CA ALA A 65 -3.94 8.42 -5.09
C ALA A 65 -4.87 9.43 -5.79
N VAL A 66 -5.35 10.46 -5.09
CA VAL A 66 -6.08 11.57 -5.73
C VAL A 66 -5.16 12.34 -6.67
N PHE A 67 -3.93 12.69 -6.24
CA PHE A 67 -2.95 13.35 -7.10
C PHE A 67 -2.52 12.49 -8.28
N PHE A 68 -2.43 11.15 -8.11
CA PHE A 68 -2.20 10.23 -9.23
C PHE A 68 -3.28 10.33 -10.31
N LYS A 69 -4.56 10.45 -9.92
CA LYS A 69 -5.66 10.61 -10.88
C LYS A 69 -5.66 11.99 -11.55
N MET A 70 -5.08 12.99 -10.89
CA MET A 70 -4.93 14.35 -11.42
C MET A 70 -3.68 14.51 -12.30
N ASP A 71 -2.94 13.42 -12.55
CA ASP A 71 -1.81 13.41 -13.45
C ASP A 71 -2.24 13.81 -14.87
N GLY A 72 -1.60 14.84 -15.43
CA GLY A 72 -2.00 15.49 -16.68
C GLY A 72 -2.95 16.69 -16.55
N VAL A 73 -3.54 16.93 -15.37
CA VAL A 73 -4.35 18.14 -15.09
C VAL A 73 -3.53 19.20 -14.35
N ILE A 74 -2.77 18.78 -13.34
CA ILE A 74 -1.87 19.66 -12.58
C ILE A 74 -0.43 19.40 -13.04
N PRO A 75 0.36 20.45 -13.37
CA PRO A 75 1.78 20.27 -13.67
C PRO A 75 2.50 19.65 -12.45
N MET A 76 3.29 18.60 -12.68
CA MET A 76 3.99 17.83 -11.63
C MET A 76 3.11 17.07 -10.63
N ALA A 77 1.83 16.82 -10.92
CA ALA A 77 0.99 15.93 -10.11
C ALA A 77 1.63 14.55 -9.86
N HIS A 78 2.30 13.97 -10.87
CA HIS A 78 3.02 12.71 -10.73
C HIS A 78 4.12 12.74 -9.66
N ALA A 79 4.91 13.82 -9.62
CA ALA A 79 5.98 13.97 -8.63
C ALA A 79 5.42 14.16 -7.22
N ILE A 80 4.34 14.94 -7.09
CA ILE A 80 3.63 15.11 -5.82
C ILE A 80 3.11 13.76 -5.33
N TRP A 81 2.52 12.96 -6.21
CA TRP A 81 2.07 11.60 -5.89
C TRP A 81 3.19 10.73 -5.32
N HIS A 82 4.38 10.73 -5.93
CA HIS A 82 5.54 9.99 -5.41
C HIS A 82 5.93 10.44 -3.99
N CYS A 83 5.89 11.75 -3.70
CA CYS A 83 6.15 12.27 -2.36
C CYS A 83 5.14 11.74 -1.33
N PHE A 84 3.85 11.70 -1.67
CA PHE A 84 2.81 11.13 -0.78
C PHE A 84 3.01 9.63 -0.57
N VAL A 85 3.32 8.87 -1.62
CA VAL A 85 3.55 7.42 -1.51
C VAL A 85 4.80 7.14 -0.66
N ALA A 86 5.88 7.89 -0.83
CA ALA A 86 7.09 7.77 -0.02
C ALA A 86 6.82 8.09 1.46
N LEU A 87 6.05 9.14 1.74
CA LEU A 87 5.66 9.50 3.10
C LEU A 87 4.77 8.41 3.74
N ALA A 88 3.80 7.87 3.00
CA ALA A 88 2.96 6.77 3.47
C ALA A 88 3.76 5.52 3.80
N ALA A 89 4.76 5.18 2.97
CA ALA A 89 5.67 4.06 3.20
C ALA A 89 6.56 4.30 4.44
N TYR A 90 7.03 5.53 4.64
CA TYR A 90 7.80 5.91 5.83
C TYR A 90 6.96 5.78 7.11
N ILE A 91 5.70 6.24 7.11
CA ILE A 91 4.79 6.08 8.24
C ILE A 91 4.51 4.60 8.54
N HIS A 92 4.30 3.78 7.50
CA HIS A 92 4.15 2.33 7.67
C HIS A 92 5.39 1.69 8.27
N PHE A 93 6.58 2.06 7.80
CA PHE A 93 7.84 1.58 8.36
C PHE A 93 7.98 1.94 9.83
N LEU A 94 7.69 3.19 10.22
CA LEU A 94 7.71 3.62 11.61
C LEU A 94 6.68 2.90 12.49
N ALA A 95 5.51 2.56 11.95
CA ALA A 95 4.51 1.79 12.67
C ALA A 95 5.04 0.39 13.00
N ILE A 96 5.69 -0.27 12.04
CA ILE A 96 6.28 -1.59 12.24
C ILE A 96 7.47 -1.52 13.22
N ASP A 97 8.40 -0.60 13.00
CA ASP A 97 9.58 -0.40 13.85
C ASP A 97 9.21 -0.16 15.32
N ARG A 98 8.25 0.75 15.57
CA ARG A 98 7.92 1.18 16.93
C ARG A 98 6.93 0.29 17.67
N PHE A 99 6.05 -0.41 16.97
CA PHE A 99 5.01 -1.21 17.65
C PHE A 99 5.22 -2.71 17.49
N LEU A 100 5.84 -3.18 16.40
CA LEU A 100 6.07 -4.61 16.22
C LEU A 100 7.38 -5.08 16.87
N PHE A 101 8.44 -4.27 16.85
CA PHE A 101 9.75 -4.67 17.37
C PHE A 101 9.99 -4.26 18.82
N LEU A 102 9.49 -3.11 19.28
CA LEU A 102 9.73 -2.63 20.65
C LEU A 102 8.94 -3.39 21.74
N GLU A 103 7.83 -4.06 21.43
CA GLU A 103 7.15 -4.94 22.40
C GLU A 103 7.97 -6.21 22.72
N THR A 104 8.96 -6.55 21.91
CA THR A 104 9.74 -7.79 22.06
C THR A 104 11.01 -7.65 22.92
N SER A 105 11.34 -6.44 23.40
CA SER A 105 12.43 -6.26 24.37
C SER A 105 11.90 -6.38 25.80
N PRO A 106 12.31 -7.41 26.59
CA PRO A 106 11.96 -7.47 28.00
C PRO A 106 12.71 -6.38 28.79
N PRO A 107 12.13 -5.87 29.90
CA PRO A 107 12.87 -5.05 30.87
C PRO A 107 13.95 -5.87 31.62
#